data_AF-A0A1V5LKE9-F1
#
_entry.id   AF-A0A1V5LKE9-F1
#
_cell.length_a   1.000
_cell.length_b   1.000
_cell.length_c   1.000
_cell.angle_alpha   90.00
_cell.angle_beta   90.00
_cell.angle_gamma   90.00
#
_symmetry.space_group_name_H-M   'P 1'
#
loop_
_entity.id
_entity.type
_entity.pdbx_description
1 polymer ?
#
loop_
_entity_poly.entity_id
_entity_poly.type
_entity_poly.pdbx_seq_one_letter_code
_entity_poly.pdbx_strand_id
1 'polypeptide(L)'
;MPLLQGERLASLLALVRETGVFISLDTTPIPDDTSLRAMLAPALPHAHLLKVNIEEAAQITGCFSGLHARAQAARRDIETIVTHEEIYRIGAALLAMGVPMVVITLGPNGACLFTGSTDVLRATPLLADAPADWADQRIFVPAYQVDGPVNAAGAGDAFTAALLAGLCRGIPSLAQLARVAHATAALQVDLTRFACRFEDIIILLPTLRPRIPENPHLAEKGVN
;
A
#
# COMPACT_ATOMS: atom_id res chain seq x y z
N MET A 1 -3.44 15.74 11.02
CA MET A 1 -4.22 17.00 10.84
C MET A 1 -5.48 16.93 11.71
N PRO A 2 -5.53 17.54 12.90
CA PRO A 2 -6.64 17.31 13.85
C PRO A 2 -8.01 17.87 13.40
N LEU A 3 -8.07 18.69 12.35
CA LEU A 3 -9.31 19.34 11.88
C LEU A 3 -9.92 18.72 10.61
N LEU A 4 -9.20 17.82 9.93
CA LEU A 4 -9.62 17.24 8.64
C LEU A 4 -9.70 15.71 8.77
N GLN A 5 -10.79 15.24 9.37
CA GLN A 5 -11.04 13.83 9.65
C GLN A 5 -12.55 13.55 9.61
N GLY A 6 -12.93 12.29 9.50
CA GLY A 6 -14.31 11.83 9.45
C GLY A 6 -15.10 12.52 8.34
N GLU A 7 -16.30 12.99 8.67
CA GLU A 7 -17.21 13.68 7.73
C GLU A 7 -16.60 14.91 7.06
N ARG A 8 -15.68 15.62 7.73
CA ARG A 8 -15.01 16.79 7.13
C ARG A 8 -14.05 16.38 6.04
N LEU A 9 -13.30 15.31 6.27
CA LEU A 9 -12.42 14.74 5.25
C LEU A 9 -13.26 14.18 4.09
N ALA A 10 -14.36 13.47 4.39
CA ALA A 10 -15.27 12.95 3.39
C ALA A 10 -15.84 14.05 2.49
N SER A 11 -16.36 15.13 3.08
CA SER A 11 -16.88 16.29 2.35
C SER A 11 -15.83 16.93 1.44
N LEU A 12 -14.58 17.06 1.92
CA LEU A 12 -13.49 17.57 1.09
C LEU A 12 -13.18 16.64 -0.09
N LEU A 13 -13.02 15.34 0.15
CA LEU A 13 -12.69 14.40 -0.92
C LEU A 13 -13.82 14.28 -1.93
N ALA A 14 -15.08 14.33 -1.49
CA ALA A 14 -16.24 14.37 -2.37
C ALA A 14 -16.18 15.57 -3.32
N LEU A 15 -15.87 16.76 -2.81
CA LEU A 15 -15.69 17.97 -3.62
C LEU A 15 -14.50 17.81 -4.59
N VAL A 16 -13.39 17.25 -4.14
CA VAL A 16 -12.21 17.02 -5.01
C VAL A 16 -12.54 16.01 -6.12
N ARG A 17 -13.37 14.99 -5.86
CA ARG A 17 -13.78 14.01 -6.89
C ARG A 17 -14.51 14.66 -8.07
N GLU A 18 -15.27 15.73 -7.84
CA GLU A 18 -15.97 16.46 -8.91
C GLU A 18 -15.02 17.06 -9.95
N THR A 19 -13.74 17.24 -9.61
CA THR A 19 -12.71 17.76 -10.53
C THR A 19 -12.09 16.68 -11.43
N GLY A 20 -12.40 15.40 -11.20
CA GLY A 20 -11.85 14.27 -11.98
C GLY A 20 -10.41 13.88 -11.63
N VAL A 21 -9.79 14.51 -10.62
CA VAL A 21 -8.43 14.15 -10.19
C VAL A 21 -8.39 12.79 -9.48
N PHE A 22 -7.29 12.07 -9.65
CA PHE A 22 -7.01 10.88 -8.84
C PHE A 22 -6.71 11.28 -7.39
N ILE A 23 -7.21 10.49 -6.42
CA ILE A 23 -7.12 10.81 -4.99
C ILE A 23 -6.50 9.62 -4.29
N SER A 24 -5.30 9.81 -3.75
CA SER A 24 -4.66 8.85 -2.86
C SER A 24 -4.70 9.32 -1.42
N LEU A 25 -5.00 8.42 -0.51
CA LEU A 25 -4.83 8.63 0.93
C LEU A 25 -3.65 7.79 1.42
N ASP A 26 -2.73 8.45 2.11
CA ASP A 26 -1.68 7.85 2.94
C ASP A 26 -1.91 8.35 4.36
N THR A 27 -1.63 7.49 5.34
CA THR A 27 -1.96 7.74 6.73
C THR A 27 -0.73 7.56 7.60
N THR A 28 -0.84 7.95 8.86
CA THR A 28 0.17 7.64 9.86
C THR A 28 -0.50 6.92 11.01
N PRO A 29 0.22 6.00 11.68
CA PRO A 29 -0.37 5.23 12.75
C PRO A 29 -0.72 6.15 13.91
N ILE A 30 -1.76 5.77 14.65
CA ILE A 30 -2.15 6.44 15.88
C ILE A 30 -2.17 5.43 17.04
N PRO A 31 -2.20 5.88 18.31
CA PRO A 31 -2.10 4.97 19.45
C PRO A 31 -3.29 4.02 19.67
N ASP A 32 -4.43 4.18 18.98
CA ASP A 32 -5.65 3.41 19.26
C ASP A 32 -6.39 2.89 17.99
N ASP A 33 -7.08 1.75 18.15
CA ASP A 33 -7.75 1.01 17.06
C ASP A 33 -8.97 1.72 16.48
N THR A 34 -9.65 2.54 17.27
CA THR A 34 -11.00 3.00 16.93
C THR A 34 -10.96 4.36 16.25
N SER A 35 -10.02 5.20 16.66
CA SER A 35 -9.87 6.57 16.17
C SER A 35 -9.44 6.58 14.71
N LEU A 36 -8.55 5.68 14.26
CA LEU A 36 -8.07 5.73 12.87
C LEU A 36 -9.20 5.38 11.91
N ARG A 37 -9.95 4.32 12.27
CA ARG A 37 -11.16 3.95 11.56
C ARG A 37 -12.17 5.10 11.55
N ALA A 38 -12.47 5.71 12.69
CA ALA A 38 -13.43 6.81 12.77
C ALA A 38 -12.99 8.05 11.96
N MET A 39 -11.69 8.33 11.91
CA MET A 39 -11.13 9.44 11.15
C MET A 39 -11.16 9.21 9.63
N LEU A 40 -11.13 7.98 9.16
CA LEU A 40 -10.98 7.68 7.73
C LEU A 40 -12.22 7.08 7.08
N ALA A 41 -12.99 6.25 7.80
CA ALA A 41 -14.07 5.45 7.22
C ALA A 41 -15.09 6.27 6.40
N PRO A 42 -15.55 7.46 6.85
CA PRO A 42 -16.44 8.28 6.03
C PRO A 42 -15.82 8.75 4.71
N ALA A 43 -14.50 8.92 4.66
CA ALA A 43 -13.78 9.45 3.51
C ALA A 43 -13.34 8.38 2.50
N LEU A 44 -13.24 7.11 2.92
CA LEU A 44 -12.74 6.02 2.08
C LEU A 44 -13.51 5.83 0.75
N PRO A 45 -14.86 5.91 0.69
CA PRO A 45 -15.60 5.85 -0.58
C PRO A 45 -15.24 6.95 -1.58
N HIS A 46 -14.59 8.02 -1.12
CA HIS A 46 -14.18 9.15 -1.95
C HIS A 46 -12.72 9.11 -2.38
N ALA A 47 -11.93 8.15 -1.88
CA ALA A 47 -10.55 7.93 -2.33
C ALA A 47 -10.50 6.91 -3.48
N HIS A 48 -9.46 7.01 -4.31
CA HIS A 48 -9.20 6.06 -5.40
C HIS A 48 -8.13 5.03 -5.01
N LEU A 49 -7.18 5.43 -4.16
CA LEU A 49 -6.12 4.59 -3.62
C LEU A 49 -5.98 4.84 -2.12
N LEU A 50 -5.95 3.78 -1.33
CA LEU A 50 -5.55 3.81 0.07
C LEU A 50 -4.24 3.05 0.21
N LYS A 51 -3.17 3.75 0.59
CA LYS A 51 -1.91 3.11 1.00
C LYS A 51 -1.82 3.19 2.52
N VAL A 52 -1.56 2.05 3.14
CA VAL A 52 -1.39 1.86 4.58
C VAL A 52 -0.31 0.82 4.85
N ASN A 53 0.28 0.83 6.03
CA ASN A 53 1.02 -0.33 6.52
C ASN A 53 0.07 -1.36 7.17
N ILE A 54 0.58 -2.54 7.53
CA ILE A 54 -0.26 -3.60 8.12
C ILE A 54 -0.89 -3.21 9.46
N GLU A 55 -0.22 -2.39 10.27
CA GLU A 55 -0.75 -1.93 11.56
C GLU A 55 -1.95 -1.00 11.35
N GLU A 56 -1.78 0.02 10.49
CA GLU A 56 -2.84 0.95 10.08
C GLU A 56 -4.02 0.21 9.43
N ALA A 57 -3.73 -0.72 8.52
CA ALA A 57 -4.75 -1.55 7.89
C ALA A 57 -5.55 -2.36 8.92
N ALA A 58 -4.85 -2.94 9.92
CA ALA A 58 -5.46 -3.66 11.00
C ALA A 58 -6.27 -2.74 11.94
N GLN A 59 -5.84 -1.50 12.18
CA GLN A 59 -6.59 -0.52 12.97
C GLN A 59 -7.90 -0.15 12.26
N ILE A 60 -7.83 0.21 10.97
CA ILE A 60 -9.01 0.59 10.18
C ILE A 60 -10.04 -0.56 10.11
N THR A 61 -9.58 -1.80 10.05
CA THR A 61 -10.44 -3.00 9.95
C THR A 61 -10.82 -3.61 11.30
N GLY A 62 -10.35 -3.06 12.43
CA GLY A 62 -10.64 -3.57 13.78
C GLY A 62 -9.94 -4.90 14.12
N CYS A 63 -8.86 -5.23 13.42
CA CYS A 63 -8.04 -6.43 13.65
C CYS A 63 -6.76 -6.16 14.47
N PHE A 64 -6.41 -4.90 14.73
CA PHE A 64 -5.12 -4.53 15.33
C PHE A 64 -4.92 -5.14 16.72
N SER A 65 -5.84 -4.94 17.67
CA SER A 65 -5.71 -5.49 19.03
C SER A 65 -5.34 -6.98 19.07
N GLY A 66 -5.97 -7.80 18.20
CA GLY A 66 -5.70 -9.24 18.13
C GLY A 66 -4.32 -9.57 17.54
N LEU A 67 -3.94 -8.89 16.46
CA LEU A 67 -2.62 -9.06 15.83
C LEU A 67 -1.49 -8.53 16.73
N HIS A 68 -1.70 -7.37 17.35
CA HIS A 68 -0.76 -6.74 18.26
C HIS A 68 -0.51 -7.60 19.50
N ALA A 69 -1.57 -8.14 20.13
CA ALA A 69 -1.41 -9.05 21.27
C ALA A 69 -0.59 -10.30 20.93
N ARG A 70 -0.80 -10.88 19.73
CA ARG A 70 0.00 -12.02 19.24
C ARG A 70 1.46 -11.64 18.99
N ALA A 71 1.69 -10.48 18.37
CA ALA A 71 3.02 -9.96 18.08
C ALA A 71 3.81 -9.72 19.38
N GLN A 72 3.18 -9.08 20.37
CA GLN A 72 3.72 -8.87 21.71
C GLN A 72 4.08 -10.18 22.42
N ALA A 73 3.17 -11.18 22.40
CA ALA A 73 3.42 -12.48 23.00
C ALA A 73 4.61 -13.21 22.34
N ALA A 74 4.78 -13.05 21.03
CA ALA A 74 5.91 -13.60 20.28
C ALA A 74 7.19 -12.76 20.37
N ARG A 75 7.13 -11.55 20.95
CA ARG A 75 8.21 -10.53 20.94
C ARG A 75 8.71 -10.23 19.51
N ARG A 76 7.76 -10.05 18.60
CA ARG A 76 7.97 -9.79 17.18
C ARG A 76 7.05 -8.69 16.70
N ASP A 77 7.33 -8.13 15.54
CA ASP A 77 6.44 -7.16 14.89
C ASP A 77 5.31 -7.86 14.12
N ILE A 78 4.17 -7.18 13.96
CA ILE A 78 2.97 -7.73 13.30
C ILE A 78 3.31 -8.23 11.88
N GLU A 79 4.08 -7.45 11.13
CA GLU A 79 4.50 -7.78 9.76
C GLU A 79 5.28 -9.11 9.64
N THR A 80 5.88 -9.59 10.73
CA THR A 80 6.67 -10.83 10.75
C THR A 80 5.86 -12.07 11.17
N ILE A 81 4.63 -11.89 11.65
CA ILE A 81 3.75 -12.97 12.13
C ILE A 81 2.40 -13.05 11.42
N VAL A 82 1.99 -11.98 10.72
CA VAL A 82 0.71 -11.94 10.01
C VAL A 82 0.70 -12.91 8.85
N THR A 83 -0.40 -13.63 8.64
CA THR A 83 -0.53 -14.60 7.55
C THR A 83 -1.05 -13.95 6.27
N HIS A 84 -0.81 -14.59 5.12
CA HIS A 84 -1.43 -14.16 3.85
C HIS A 84 -2.95 -14.08 3.95
N GLU A 85 -3.60 -15.04 4.62
CA GLU A 85 -5.06 -15.07 4.73
C GLU A 85 -5.58 -13.85 5.50
N GLU A 86 -4.88 -13.46 6.58
CA GLU A 86 -5.22 -12.27 7.36
C GLU A 86 -5.02 -10.99 6.55
N ILE A 87 -3.91 -10.86 5.83
CA ILE A 87 -3.67 -9.70 4.96
C ILE A 87 -4.75 -9.62 3.87
N TYR A 88 -5.14 -10.76 3.29
CA TYR A 88 -6.17 -10.80 2.24
C TYR A 88 -7.55 -10.45 2.79
N ARG A 89 -7.88 -10.90 3.99
CA ARG A 89 -9.12 -10.55 4.68
C ARG A 89 -9.17 -9.05 5.01
N ILE A 90 -8.07 -8.49 5.49
CA ILE A 90 -7.92 -7.05 5.76
C ILE A 90 -8.05 -6.25 4.46
N GLY A 91 -7.35 -6.64 3.39
CA GLY A 91 -7.44 -5.99 2.08
C GLY A 91 -8.86 -6.03 1.51
N ALA A 92 -9.54 -7.17 1.59
CA ALA A 92 -10.93 -7.29 1.16
C ALA A 92 -11.88 -6.41 1.99
N ALA A 93 -11.67 -6.32 3.31
CA ALA A 93 -12.44 -5.43 4.17
C ALA A 93 -12.24 -3.96 3.80
N LEU A 94 -11.03 -3.54 3.47
CA LEU A 94 -10.74 -2.17 3.02
C LEU A 94 -11.37 -1.84 1.65
N LEU A 95 -11.35 -2.78 0.69
CA LEU A 95 -12.09 -2.64 -0.56
C LEU A 95 -13.60 -2.51 -0.31
N ALA A 96 -14.15 -3.31 0.61
CA ALA A 96 -15.58 -3.25 0.98
C ALA A 96 -15.98 -1.92 1.65
N MET A 97 -15.02 -1.14 2.15
CA MET A 97 -15.25 0.22 2.64
C MET A 97 -15.30 1.28 1.52
N GLY A 98 -15.17 0.87 0.24
CA GLY A 98 -15.43 1.72 -0.93
C GLY A 98 -14.19 2.25 -1.64
N VAL A 99 -12.97 1.88 -1.21
CA VAL A 99 -11.75 2.26 -1.93
C VAL A 99 -11.52 1.30 -3.11
N PRO A 100 -11.33 1.80 -4.35
CA PRO A 100 -11.06 0.96 -5.53
C PRO A 100 -9.73 0.20 -5.48
N MET A 101 -8.70 0.79 -4.90
CA MET A 101 -7.36 0.21 -4.80
C MET A 101 -6.81 0.33 -3.37
N VAL A 102 -6.22 -0.75 -2.88
CA VAL A 102 -5.60 -0.79 -1.55
C VAL A 102 -4.18 -1.32 -1.67
N VAL A 103 -3.25 -0.67 -0.98
CA VAL A 103 -1.86 -1.13 -0.82
C VAL A 103 -1.56 -1.27 0.66
N ILE A 104 -1.10 -2.45 1.05
CA ILE A 104 -0.68 -2.78 2.41
C ILE A 104 0.82 -3.07 2.40
N THR A 105 1.62 -2.14 2.93
CA THR A 105 3.08 -2.33 3.05
C THR A 105 3.44 -3.13 4.31
N LEU A 106 4.46 -3.98 4.21
CA LEU A 106 4.92 -4.91 5.24
C LEU A 106 6.42 -4.69 5.54
N GLY A 107 6.88 -3.45 5.40
CA GLY A 107 8.28 -3.07 5.56
C GLY A 107 9.21 -3.91 4.66
N PRO A 108 10.28 -4.51 5.20
CA PRO A 108 11.22 -5.33 4.42
C PRO A 108 10.58 -6.63 3.89
N ASN A 109 9.39 -7.02 4.35
CA ASN A 109 8.70 -8.21 3.87
C ASN A 109 7.97 -7.99 2.54
N GLY A 110 7.83 -6.75 2.07
CA GLY A 110 7.18 -6.43 0.79
C GLY A 110 5.87 -5.68 0.94
N ALA A 111 4.96 -5.89 0.00
CA ALA A 111 3.63 -5.26 0.01
C ALA A 111 2.59 -6.14 -0.68
N CYS A 112 1.35 -6.06 -0.20
CA CYS A 112 0.18 -6.64 -0.85
C CYS A 112 -0.66 -5.55 -1.50
N LEU A 113 -1.12 -5.77 -2.72
CA LEU A 113 -1.97 -4.85 -3.46
C LEU A 113 -3.28 -5.53 -3.84
N PHE A 114 -4.37 -4.77 -3.73
CA PHE A 114 -5.73 -5.24 -3.97
C PHE A 114 -6.47 -4.25 -4.86
N THR A 115 -7.25 -4.76 -5.79
CA THR A 115 -8.13 -3.95 -6.64
C THR A 115 -9.56 -4.46 -6.58
N GLY A 116 -10.51 -3.53 -6.69
CA GLY A 116 -11.94 -3.83 -6.77
C GLY A 116 -12.34 -4.40 -8.14
N SER A 117 -13.64 -4.57 -8.31
CA SER A 117 -14.21 -5.07 -9.56
C SER A 117 -14.09 -4.05 -10.71
N THR A 118 -14.26 -4.55 -11.94
CA THR A 118 -14.30 -3.71 -13.14
C THR A 118 -15.26 -2.53 -13.03
N ASP A 119 -16.42 -2.71 -12.37
CA ASP A 119 -17.44 -1.66 -12.23
C ASP A 119 -16.95 -0.50 -11.36
N VAL A 120 -16.26 -0.81 -10.25
CA VAL A 120 -15.67 0.21 -9.36
C VAL A 120 -14.51 0.92 -10.07
N LEU A 121 -13.69 0.17 -10.82
CA LEU A 121 -12.54 0.72 -11.52
C LEU A 121 -12.90 1.59 -12.74
N ARG A 122 -14.05 1.35 -13.39
CA ARG A 122 -14.57 2.25 -14.45
C ARG A 122 -14.77 3.68 -13.96
N ALA A 123 -15.08 3.87 -12.68
CA ALA A 123 -15.27 5.19 -12.05
C ALA A 123 -13.98 5.75 -11.44
N THR A 124 -12.82 5.12 -11.68
CA THR A 124 -11.53 5.48 -11.11
C THR A 124 -10.64 6.13 -12.18
N PRO A 125 -10.25 7.42 -12.03
CA PRO A 125 -9.33 8.08 -12.94
C PRO A 125 -8.03 7.28 -13.10
N LEU A 126 -7.33 7.44 -14.24
CA LEU A 126 -6.12 6.69 -14.61
C LEU A 126 -6.33 5.20 -14.93
N LEU A 127 -7.46 4.59 -14.52
CA LEU A 127 -7.77 3.17 -14.76
C LEU A 127 -9.01 2.97 -15.65
N ALA A 128 -9.79 4.03 -15.86
CA ALA A 128 -11.08 3.99 -16.54
C ALA A 128 -11.03 3.46 -17.99
N ASP A 129 -9.89 3.60 -18.67
CA ASP A 129 -9.73 3.18 -20.07
C ASP A 129 -9.59 1.66 -20.23
N ALA A 130 -9.04 0.97 -19.23
CA ALA A 130 -8.76 -0.47 -19.28
C ALA A 130 -9.07 -1.19 -17.95
N PRO A 131 -10.23 -0.97 -17.31
CA PRO A 131 -10.50 -1.43 -15.94
C PRO A 131 -10.46 -2.95 -15.77
N ALA A 132 -10.74 -3.71 -16.83
CA ALA A 132 -10.67 -5.17 -16.82
C ALA A 132 -9.25 -5.70 -16.61
N ASP A 133 -8.23 -4.97 -17.08
CA ASP A 133 -6.81 -5.35 -16.91
C ASP A 133 -6.34 -5.20 -15.46
N TRP A 134 -7.10 -4.45 -14.65
CA TRP A 134 -6.79 -4.14 -13.26
C TRP A 134 -7.71 -4.83 -12.26
N ALA A 135 -8.88 -5.30 -12.69
CA ALA A 135 -9.94 -5.76 -11.81
C ALA A 135 -9.59 -7.03 -11.03
N ASP A 136 -10.14 -7.11 -9.82
CA ASP A 136 -10.16 -8.32 -8.98
C ASP A 136 -8.77 -8.93 -8.70
N GLN A 137 -7.72 -8.12 -8.73
CA GLN A 137 -6.36 -8.56 -8.46
C GLN A 137 -6.02 -8.53 -6.98
N ARG A 138 -5.22 -9.52 -6.58
CA ARG A 138 -4.61 -9.61 -5.25
C ARG A 138 -3.20 -10.13 -5.45
N ILE A 139 -2.21 -9.26 -5.28
CA ILE A 139 -0.82 -9.62 -5.52
C ILE A 139 0.02 -9.35 -4.29
N PHE A 140 1.07 -10.14 -4.11
CA PHE A 140 2.14 -9.88 -3.18
C PHE A 140 3.43 -9.65 -3.96
N VAL A 141 4.17 -8.60 -3.63
CA VAL A 141 5.48 -8.31 -4.20
C VAL A 141 6.48 -8.13 -3.06
N PRO A 142 7.57 -8.93 -3.02
CA PRO A 142 8.61 -8.76 -2.01
C PRO A 142 9.35 -7.43 -2.21
N ALA A 143 9.89 -6.89 -1.12
CA ALA A 143 10.82 -5.77 -1.19
C ALA A 143 12.14 -6.21 -1.87
N TYR A 144 13.03 -5.26 -2.15
CA TYR A 144 14.36 -5.57 -2.68
C TYR A 144 15.41 -5.63 -1.57
N GLN A 145 16.42 -6.46 -1.78
CA GLN A 145 17.58 -6.57 -0.90
C GLN A 145 18.36 -5.26 -0.91
N VAL A 146 18.72 -4.78 0.29
CA VAL A 146 19.58 -3.63 0.50
C VAL A 146 20.83 -4.13 1.22
N ASP A 147 21.99 -3.88 0.60
CA ASP A 147 23.28 -4.41 1.07
C ASP A 147 24.06 -3.38 1.92
N GLY A 148 23.70 -2.09 1.84
CA GLY A 148 24.33 -0.99 2.57
C GLY A 148 23.68 -0.66 3.92
N PRO A 149 24.21 0.35 4.64
CA PRO A 149 23.57 0.89 5.84
C PRO A 149 22.16 1.39 5.52
N VAL A 150 21.19 1.01 6.37
CA VAL A 150 19.77 1.26 6.12
C VAL A 150 19.27 2.43 6.97
N ASN A 151 18.54 3.35 6.36
CA ASN A 151 17.66 4.30 7.05
C ASN A 151 16.25 4.18 6.47
N ALA A 152 15.30 3.66 7.26
CA ALA A 152 13.93 3.45 6.80
C ALA A 152 13.10 4.76 6.67
N ALA A 153 13.66 5.91 7.06
CA ALA A 153 12.96 7.19 6.98
C ALA A 153 12.54 7.52 5.54
N GLY A 154 11.24 7.78 5.35
CA GLY A 154 10.67 8.12 4.05
C GLY A 154 10.51 6.94 3.08
N ALA A 155 10.78 5.69 3.50
CA ALA A 155 10.60 4.52 2.63
C ALA A 155 9.15 4.40 2.12
N GLY A 156 8.18 4.61 3.02
CA GLY A 156 6.75 4.60 2.69
C GLY A 156 6.37 5.73 1.73
N ASP A 157 6.90 6.93 1.94
CA ASP A 157 6.63 8.08 1.07
C ASP A 157 7.22 7.87 -0.33
N ALA A 158 8.45 7.36 -0.41
CA ALA A 158 9.10 7.02 -1.67
C ALA A 158 8.34 5.91 -2.43
N PHE A 159 7.85 4.90 -1.70
CA PHE A 159 6.97 3.88 -2.26
C PHE A 159 5.71 4.51 -2.86
N THR A 160 4.97 5.30 -2.07
CA THR A 160 3.72 5.94 -2.49
C THR A 160 3.95 6.86 -3.69
N ALA A 161 4.99 7.69 -3.65
CA ALA A 161 5.34 8.61 -4.73
C ALA A 161 5.64 7.87 -6.04
N ALA A 162 6.41 6.79 -6.00
CA ALA A 162 6.72 5.98 -7.17
C ALA A 162 5.50 5.23 -7.72
N LEU A 163 4.64 4.71 -6.84
CA LEU A 163 3.39 4.07 -7.25
C LEU A 163 2.49 5.04 -8.02
N LEU A 164 2.29 6.25 -7.49
CA LEU A 164 1.50 7.30 -8.13
C LEU A 164 2.14 7.81 -9.42
N ALA A 165 3.46 8.02 -9.41
CA ALA A 165 4.22 8.42 -10.60
C ALA A 165 4.12 7.38 -11.72
N GLY A 166 4.10 6.09 -11.37
CA GLY A 166 3.91 4.98 -12.31
C GLY A 166 2.50 4.92 -12.88
N LEU A 167 1.48 5.15 -12.06
CA LEU A 167 0.08 5.24 -12.51
C LEU A 167 -0.07 6.39 -13.52
N CYS A 168 0.45 7.57 -13.21
CA CYS A 168 0.41 8.74 -14.10
C CYS A 168 1.19 8.54 -15.42
N ARG A 169 2.17 7.62 -15.44
CA ARG A 169 2.96 7.27 -16.63
C ARG A 169 2.39 6.08 -17.41
N GLY A 170 1.27 5.51 -16.98
CA GLY A 170 0.63 4.39 -17.66
C GLY A 170 1.42 3.08 -17.59
N ILE A 171 2.09 2.80 -16.47
CA ILE A 171 2.68 1.46 -16.27
C ILE A 171 1.56 0.41 -16.34
N PRO A 172 1.67 -0.63 -17.20
CA PRO A 172 0.52 -1.40 -17.66
C PRO A 172 0.04 -2.49 -16.69
N SER A 173 0.69 -2.68 -15.53
CA SER A 173 0.28 -3.72 -14.59
C SER A 173 0.56 -3.37 -13.14
N LEU A 174 -0.31 -3.87 -12.26
CA LEU A 174 -0.18 -3.71 -10.80
C LEU A 174 1.13 -4.29 -10.26
N ALA A 175 1.57 -5.43 -10.80
CA ALA A 175 2.83 -6.06 -10.41
C ALA A 175 4.05 -5.21 -10.78
N GLN A 176 4.07 -4.60 -11.97
CA GLN A 176 5.17 -3.71 -12.36
C GLN A 176 5.17 -2.43 -11.54
N LEU A 177 3.99 -1.84 -11.27
CA LEU A 177 3.86 -0.70 -10.36
C LEU A 177 4.45 -0.99 -8.97
N ALA A 178 4.06 -2.12 -8.38
CA ALA A 178 4.56 -2.54 -7.08
C ALA A 178 6.07 -2.77 -7.07
N ARG A 179 6.62 -3.35 -8.14
CA ARG A 179 8.08 -3.53 -8.30
C ARG A 179 8.81 -2.19 -8.39
N VAL A 180 8.32 -1.23 -9.18
CA VAL A 180 8.93 0.12 -9.24
C VAL A 180 8.85 0.82 -7.89
N ALA A 181 7.71 0.72 -7.21
CA ALA A 181 7.53 1.31 -5.89
C ALA A 181 8.50 0.73 -4.85
N HIS A 182 8.65 -0.60 -4.79
CA HIS A 182 9.63 -1.27 -3.93
C HIS A 182 11.07 -0.93 -4.29
N ALA A 183 11.39 -0.85 -5.57
CA ALA A 183 12.73 -0.45 -6.00
C ALA A 183 13.05 0.96 -5.54
N THR A 184 12.10 1.89 -5.68
CA THR A 184 12.27 3.28 -5.22
C THR A 184 12.46 3.33 -3.71
N ALA A 185 11.64 2.59 -2.95
CA ALA A 185 11.79 2.50 -1.51
C ALA A 185 13.16 1.92 -1.11
N ALA A 186 13.62 0.85 -1.77
CA ALA A 186 14.93 0.26 -1.53
C ALA A 186 16.09 1.23 -1.81
N LEU A 187 15.99 2.02 -2.88
CA LEU A 187 16.97 3.07 -3.19
C LEU A 187 16.95 4.22 -2.17
N GLN A 188 15.77 4.56 -1.65
CA GLN A 188 15.61 5.60 -0.63
C GLN A 188 16.23 5.19 0.71
N VAL A 189 16.09 3.92 1.11
CA VAL A 189 16.60 3.45 2.40
C VAL A 189 18.08 3.10 2.39
N ASP A 190 18.65 2.82 1.21
CA ASP A 190 20.06 2.53 1.03
C ASP A 190 20.89 3.83 1.07
N LEU A 191 21.58 4.08 2.19
CA LEU A 191 22.40 5.28 2.37
C LEU A 191 23.60 5.38 1.41
N THR A 192 23.88 4.32 0.65
CA THR A 192 24.94 4.32 -0.38
C THR A 192 24.44 4.77 -1.75
N ARG A 193 23.13 4.95 -1.91
CA ARG A 193 22.50 5.29 -3.20
C ARG A 193 21.89 6.69 -3.16
N PHE A 194 21.86 7.32 -4.32
CA PHE A 194 21.28 8.64 -4.51
C PHE A 194 19.90 8.52 -5.16
N ALA A 195 19.04 9.50 -4.90
CA ALA A 195 17.79 9.66 -5.62
C ALA A 195 18.07 9.68 -7.14
N CYS A 196 17.37 8.83 -7.88
CA CYS A 196 17.49 8.75 -9.34
C CYS A 196 16.15 9.10 -10.00
N ARG A 197 16.16 9.34 -11.31
CA ARG A 197 14.93 9.65 -12.03
C ARG A 197 14.09 8.39 -12.14
N PHE A 198 12.76 8.57 -12.26
CA PHE A 198 11.83 7.45 -12.36
C PHE A 198 12.20 6.47 -13.49
N GLU A 199 12.66 6.99 -14.62
CA GLU A 199 13.05 6.20 -15.79
C GLU A 199 14.31 5.35 -15.51
N ASP A 200 15.21 5.84 -14.66
CA ASP A 200 16.42 5.10 -14.25
C ASP A 200 16.03 3.91 -13.36
N ILE A 201 14.96 4.03 -12.56
CA ILE A 201 14.46 2.93 -11.70
C ILE A 201 14.00 1.75 -12.55
N ILE A 202 13.30 2.00 -13.65
CA ILE A 202 12.84 0.95 -14.59
C ILE A 202 14.04 0.20 -15.16
N ILE A 203 15.11 0.90 -15.52
CA ILE A 203 16.36 0.31 -16.04
C ILE A 203 17.06 -0.52 -14.96
N LEU A 204 17.03 -0.07 -13.71
CA LEU A 204 17.67 -0.77 -12.58
C LEU A 204 16.91 -2.01 -12.13
N LEU A 205 15.59 -2.08 -12.33
CA LEU A 205 14.74 -3.18 -11.84
C LEU A 205 15.30 -4.60 -12.06
N PRO A 206 15.84 -4.97 -13.25
CA PRO A 206 16.38 -6.31 -13.49
C PRO A 206 17.65 -6.63 -12.69
N THR A 207 18.35 -5.60 -12.20
CA THR A 207 19.58 -5.75 -11.41
C THR A 207 19.32 -5.91 -9.91
N LEU A 208 18.13 -5.54 -9.45
CA LEU A 208 17.76 -5.60 -8.05
C LEU A 208 17.36 -7.03 -7.67
N ARG A 209 17.88 -7.51 -6.55
CA ARG A 209 17.59 -8.84 -6.01
C ARG A 209 16.36 -8.77 -5.09
N PRO A 210 15.27 -9.50 -5.36
CA PRO A 210 14.16 -9.60 -4.42
C PRO A 210 14.65 -10.11 -3.06
N ARG A 211 14.19 -9.49 -1.99
CA ARG A 211 14.45 -9.93 -0.62
C ARG A 211 13.56 -11.13 -0.32
N ILE A 212 14.12 -12.13 0.37
CA ILE A 212 13.33 -13.22 0.95
C ILE A 212 12.62 -12.65 2.19
N PRO A 213 11.28 -12.67 2.27
CA PRO A 213 10.57 -12.18 3.44
C PRO A 213 10.99 -12.92 4.71
N GLU A 214 11.15 -12.19 5.81
CA GLU A 214 11.43 -12.76 7.13
C GLU A 214 10.19 -13.45 7.72
N ASN A 215 9.01 -13.01 7.29
CA ASN A 215 7.76 -13.68 7.59
C ASN A 215 7.64 -14.97 6.75
N PRO A 216 7.70 -16.16 7.38
CA PRO A 216 7.67 -17.43 6.65
C PRO A 216 6.33 -17.65 5.94
N HIS A 217 5.25 -17.05 6.44
CA HIS A 217 3.96 -17.13 5.78
C HIS A 217 4.01 -16.45 4.41
N LEU A 218 4.91 -15.48 4.18
CA LEU A 218 5.05 -14.70 2.95
C LEU A 218 6.05 -15.29 1.94
N ALA A 219 6.93 -16.18 2.38
CA ALA A 219 8.04 -16.70 1.57
C ALA A 219 7.62 -17.75 0.52
N GLU A 220 6.47 -18.42 0.69
CA GLU A 220 6.11 -19.62 -0.08
C GLU A 220 5.19 -19.37 -1.30
N LYS A 221 4.73 -18.13 -1.55
CA LYS A 221 3.80 -17.80 -2.64
C LYS A 221 4.25 -16.68 -3.59
N GLY A 222 5.56 -16.49 -3.74
CA GLY A 222 6.09 -15.76 -4.89
C GLY A 222 6.03 -16.67 -6.11
N VAL A 223 5.34 -16.25 -7.17
CA VAL A 223 5.12 -16.94 -8.46
C VAL A 223 3.83 -17.79 -8.51
N ASN A 224 2.74 -17.15 -8.93
CA ASN A 224 1.91 -17.60 -10.05
C ASN A 224 1.48 -16.38 -10.85
#